data_AF-Q6VGX1-F1
#
_entry.id   AF-Q6VGX1-F1
#
_cell.length_a   1.000
_cell.length_b   1.000
_cell.length_c   1.000
_cell.angle_alpha   90.00
_cell.angle_beta   90.00
_cell.angle_gamma   90.00
#
_symmetry.space_group_name_H-M   'P 1'
#
loop_
_entity.id
_entity.type
_entity.pdbx_description
1 polymer ?
#
loop_
_entity_poly.entity_id
_entity_poly.type
_entity_poly.pdbx_seq_one_letter_code
_entity_poly.pdbx_strand_id
1 'polypeptide(L)'
;NLYMGTDPLSTPLLVLTCWLLPLMILASQNHISPEPLSRQRMYITLLASLQTFLILAFGATEIIMFYIMFEATLIPTLIIITRWGNQT
;
A
#
# COMPACT_ATOMS: atom_id res chain seq x y z
N ASN A 1 16.17 -0.69 -18.02
CA ASN A 1 16.04 -0.32 -16.59
C ASN A 1 16.96 -1.21 -15.80
N LEU A 2 18.01 -0.66 -15.18
CA LEU A 2 18.96 -1.48 -14.40
C LEU A 2 18.38 -1.90 -13.04
N TYR A 3 17.49 -1.07 -12.48
CA TYR A 3 16.96 -1.22 -11.13
C TYR A 3 15.53 -1.75 -11.06
N MET A 4 14.80 -1.73 -12.19
CA MET A 4 13.42 -2.19 -12.26
C MET A 4 13.24 -3.24 -13.34
N GLY A 5 12.72 -4.39 -12.93
CA GLY A 5 12.47 -5.56 -13.76
C GLY A 5 11.28 -6.34 -13.22
N THR A 6 10.58 -7.04 -14.11
CA THR A 6 9.40 -7.83 -13.75
C THR A 6 9.56 -9.24 -14.29
N ASP A 7 9.39 -10.22 -13.40
CA ASP A 7 9.48 -11.64 -13.72
C ASP A 7 8.07 -12.25 -13.77
N PRO A 8 7.92 -13.46 -14.34
CA PRO A 8 6.63 -14.17 -14.35
C PRO A 8 6.01 -14.37 -12.96
N LEU A 9 6.83 -14.32 -11.89
CA LEU A 9 6.36 -14.39 -10.51
C LEU A 9 5.94 -13.02 -9.92
N SER A 10 6.64 -11.92 -10.25
CA SER A 10 6.28 -10.60 -9.71
C SER A 10 5.13 -9.95 -10.48
N THR A 11 4.94 -10.29 -11.75
CA THR A 11 3.83 -9.79 -12.58
C THR A 11 2.43 -10.08 -12.00
N PRO A 12 2.05 -11.32 -11.58
CA PRO A 12 0.74 -11.55 -10.98
C PRO A 12 0.57 -10.81 -9.64
N LEU A 13 1.65 -10.68 -8.86
CA LEU A 13 1.62 -9.94 -7.59
C LEU A 13 1.40 -8.44 -7.83
N LEU A 14 2.08 -7.84 -8.81
CA LEU A 14 1.85 -6.44 -9.20
C LEU A 14 0.41 -6.20 -9.64
N VAL A 15 -0.14 -7.08 -10.48
CA VAL A 15 -1.55 -6.99 -10.92
C VAL A 15 -2.49 -7.07 -9.71
N LEU A 16 -2.25 -8.00 -8.79
CA LEU A 16 -3.04 -8.14 -7.56
C LEU A 16 -2.97 -6.88 -6.70
N THR A 17 -1.80 -6.28 -6.51
CA THR A 17 -1.68 -5.04 -5.72
C THR A 17 -2.48 -3.89 -6.33
N CYS A 18 -2.34 -3.66 -7.64
CA CYS A 18 -3.10 -2.64 -8.35
C CYS A 18 -4.62 -2.87 -8.25
N TRP A 19 -5.03 -4.14 -8.28
CA TRP A 19 -6.43 -4.52 -8.13
C TRP A 19 -6.95 -4.29 -6.71
N LEU A 20 -6.13 -4.52 -5.69
CA LEU A 20 -6.54 -4.37 -4.28
C LEU A 20 -6.79 -2.92 -3.87
N LEU A 21 -6.11 -1.93 -4.46
CA LEU A 21 -6.31 -0.53 -4.10
C LEU A 21 -7.78 -0.05 -4.22
N PRO A 22 -8.46 -0.21 -5.37
CA PRO A 22 -9.87 0.18 -5.47
C PRO A 22 -10.78 -0.63 -4.54
N LEU A 23 -10.50 -1.93 -4.33
CA LEU A 23 -11.23 -2.77 -3.38
C LEU A 23 -11.12 -2.27 -1.93
N MET A 24 -9.92 -1.88 -1.49
CA MET A 24 -9.69 -1.32 -0.16
C MET A 24 -10.41 0.03 0.02
N ILE A 25 -10.43 0.87 -1.01
CA ILE A 25 -11.17 2.13 -0.97
C ILE A 25 -12.67 1.86 -0.84
N LEU A 26 -13.24 0.93 -1.62
CA LEU A 26 -14.65 0.57 -1.51
C LEU A 26 -15.01 0.02 -0.12
N ALA A 27 -14.19 -0.89 0.43
CA ALA A 27 -14.45 -1.49 1.74
C ALA A 27 -14.37 -0.49 2.89
N SER A 28 -13.48 0.51 2.80
CA SER A 28 -13.23 1.46 3.89
C SER A 28 -14.17 2.68 3.90
N GLN A 29 -14.95 2.91 2.84
CA GLN A 29 -15.87 4.05 2.72
C GLN A 29 -16.86 4.15 3.89
N ASN A 30 -17.52 3.05 4.25
CA ASN A 30 -18.52 3.06 5.32
C ASN A 30 -17.90 3.39 6.68
N HIS A 31 -16.72 2.83 6.97
CA HIS A 31 -16.01 3.04 8.24
C HIS A 31 -15.43 4.45 8.39
N ILE A 32 -15.09 5.10 7.27
CA ILE A 32 -14.43 6.42 7.23
C ILE A 32 -15.44 7.57 7.07
N SER A 33 -16.68 7.27 6.66
CA SER A 33 -17.74 8.27 6.52
C SER A 33 -17.98 9.18 7.74
N PRO A 34 -17.86 8.74 9.01
CA PRO A 34 -18.04 9.64 10.17
C PRO A 34 -16.82 10.53 10.47
N GLU A 35 -15.66 10.26 9.86
CA GLU A 35 -14.43 11.00 10.10
C GLU A 35 -14.40 12.34 9.33
N PRO A 36 -13.74 13.39 9.85
CA PRO A 36 -13.61 14.67 9.15
C PRO A 36 -12.84 14.51 7.83
N LEU A 37 -13.20 15.32 6.82
CA LEU A 37 -12.65 15.25 5.45
C LEU A 37 -11.11 15.23 5.39
N SER A 38 -10.43 15.92 6.31
CA SER A 38 -8.96 15.92 6.38
C SER A 38 -8.40 14.53 6.73
N ARG A 39 -9.05 13.80 7.63
CA ARG A 39 -8.65 12.44 8.04
C ARG A 39 -8.99 11.42 6.96
N GLN A 40 -10.10 11.60 6.24
CA GLN A 40 -10.45 10.76 5.09
C GLN A 40 -9.39 10.89 3.97
N ARG A 41 -8.99 12.12 3.64
CA ARG A 41 -7.92 12.37 2.67
C ARG A 41 -6.60 11.75 3.12
N MET A 42 -6.24 11.90 4.39
CA MET A 42 -5.02 11.31 4.93
C MET A 42 -5.01 9.78 4.81
N TYR A 43 -6.14 9.12 5.07
CA TYR A 43 -6.28 7.67 4.91
C TYR A 43 -6.06 7.23 3.46
N ILE A 44 -6.69 7.92 2.49
CA ILE A 44 -6.51 7.61 1.07
C ILE A 44 -5.06 7.85 0.64
N THR A 45 -4.41 8.91 1.11
CA THR A 45 -2.98 9.16 0.82
C THR A 45 -2.08 8.07 1.41
N LEU A 46 -2.39 7.54 2.59
CA LEU A 46 -1.65 6.43 3.19
C LEU A 46 -1.81 5.14 2.38
N LEU A 47 -3.03 4.81 1.94
CA LEU A 47 -3.26 3.68 1.03
C LEU A 47 -2.53 3.83 -0.31
N ALA A 48 -2.54 5.02 -0.90
CA ALA A 48 -1.78 5.30 -2.12
C ALA A 48 -0.26 5.14 -1.90
N SER A 49 0.27 5.63 -0.77
CA SER A 49 1.68 5.48 -0.43
C SER A 49 2.07 4.01 -0.24
N LEU A 50 1.21 3.21 0.42
CA LEU A 50 1.40 1.78 0.58
C LEU A 50 1.48 1.07 -0.78
N GLN A 51 0.55 1.40 -1.69
CA GLN A 51 0.57 0.86 -3.06
C GLN A 51 1.86 1.23 -3.81
N THR A 52 2.34 2.47 -3.67
CA THR A 52 3.60 2.86 -4.32
C THR A 52 4.78 2.04 -3.79
N PHE A 53 4.89 1.80 -2.48
CA PHE A 53 5.97 0.97 -1.93
C PHE A 53 5.88 -0.49 -2.39
N LEU A 54 4.69 -1.08 -2.48
CA LEU A 54 4.52 -2.43 -2.99
C LEU A 54 4.92 -2.57 -4.47
N ILE A 55 4.53 -1.60 -5.32
CA ILE A 55 4.94 -1.59 -6.72
C ILE A 55 6.48 -1.52 -6.83
N LEU A 56 7.10 -0.64 -6.03
CA LEU A 56 8.56 -0.50 -6.00
C LEU A 56 9.25 -1.77 -5.48
N ALA A 57 8.69 -2.43 -4.47
CA ALA A 57 9.23 -3.68 -3.92
C ALA A 57 9.19 -4.82 -4.94
N PHE A 58 8.03 -5.08 -5.57
CA PHE A 58 7.91 -6.17 -6.54
C PHE A 58 8.59 -5.88 -7.89
N GLY A 59 8.86 -4.62 -8.20
CA GLY A 59 9.64 -4.23 -9.36
C GLY A 59 11.15 -4.20 -9.13
N ALA A 60 11.64 -4.39 -7.90
CA ALA A 60 13.06 -4.27 -7.58
C ALA A 60 13.90 -5.44 -8.11
N THR A 61 14.97 -5.14 -8.83
CA THR A 61 15.93 -6.17 -9.31
C THR A 61 16.97 -6.55 -8.25
N GLU A 62 17.35 -5.59 -7.39
CA GLU A 62 18.35 -5.78 -6.33
C GLU A 62 17.69 -6.12 -4.99
N ILE A 63 18.23 -7.12 -4.28
CA ILE A 63 17.70 -7.62 -3.00
C ILE A 63 17.68 -6.52 -1.92
N ILE A 64 18.68 -5.64 -1.91
CA ILE A 64 18.76 -4.53 -0.95
C ILE A 64 17.63 -3.51 -1.20
N MET A 65 17.34 -3.21 -2.46
CA MET A 65 16.25 -2.30 -2.81
C MET A 65 14.89 -2.92 -2.48
N PHE A 66 14.72 -4.22 -2.73
CA PHE A 66 13.55 -4.97 -2.27
C PHE A 66 13.38 -4.85 -0.75
N TYR A 67 14.44 -5.09 0.03
CA TYR A 67 14.37 -5.03 1.49
C TYR A 67 13.97 -3.64 2.00
N ILE A 68 14.60 -2.58 1.48
CA ILE A 68 14.28 -1.20 1.89
C ILE A 68 12.81 -0.86 1.56
N MET A 69 12.35 -1.20 0.36
CA MET A 69 10.96 -0.93 -0.04
C MET A 69 9.97 -1.78 0.75
N PHE A 70 10.33 -3.03 1.07
CA PHE A 70 9.54 -3.91 1.92
C PHE A 70 9.38 -3.35 3.33
N GLU A 71 10.47 -2.95 4.00
CA GLU A 71 10.41 -2.30 5.31
C GLU A 71 9.65 -0.96 5.26
N ALA A 72 9.77 -0.19 4.16
CA ALA A 72 9.01 1.04 3.99
C ALA A 72 7.49 0.82 4.00
N THR A 73 6.99 -0.36 3.60
CA THR A 73 5.55 -0.69 3.68
C THR A 73 5.05 -0.78 5.13
N LEU A 74 5.93 -1.04 6.10
CA LEU A 74 5.55 -1.12 7.51
C LEU A 74 5.09 0.24 8.06
N ILE A 75 5.60 1.36 7.53
CA ILE A 75 5.26 2.69 8.03
C ILE A 75 3.80 3.03 7.73
N PRO A 76 3.30 3.01 6.47
CA PRO A 76 1.90 3.27 6.19
C PRO A 76 0.95 2.27 6.86
N THR A 77 1.32 0.98 6.88
CA THR A 77 0.48 -0.07 7.47
C THR A 77 0.31 0.11 8.98
N LEU A 78 1.40 0.39 9.71
CA LEU A 78 1.34 0.66 11.14
C LEU A 78 0.49 1.88 11.45
N ILE A 79 0.63 2.97 10.68
CA ILE A 79 -0.18 4.18 10.87
C ILE A 79 -1.67 3.87 10.66
N ILE A 80 -2.01 3.08 9.64
CA ILE A 80 -3.40 2.68 9.37
C ILE A 80 -3.97 1.88 10.54
N ILE A 81 -3.25 0.85 11.01
CA ILE A 81 -3.70 -0.05 12.08
C ILE A 81 -3.82 0.70 13.42
N THR A 82 -2.83 1.50 13.79
CA THR A 82 -2.84 2.18 15.11
C THR A 82 -3.85 3.31 15.19
N ARG A 83 -4.14 4.00 14.08
CA ARG A 83 -5.02 5.18 14.08
C ARG A 83 -6.46 4.89 13.67
N TRP A 84 -6.69 3.91 12.80
CA TRP A 84 -8.01 3.53 12.31
C TRP A 84 -8.36 2.06 12.60
N GLY A 85 -7.49 1.32 13.29
CA GLY A 85 -7.83 0.00 13.82
C GLY A 85 -8.85 0.15 14.94
N ASN A 86 -10.03 -0.40 14.71
CA ASN A 86 -11.09 -0.42 15.70
C ASN A 86 -10.79 -1.52 16.73
N GLN A 87 -10.53 -1.14 17.98
CA GLN A 87 -10.52 -2.06 19.12
C GLN A 87 -11.83 -1.83 19.87
N THR A 88 -12.85 -2.62 19.55
CA THR A 88 -14.01 -2.76 20.42
C THR A 88 -13.60 -3.35 21.77
#